data_AF-A0A1I0TX44-F1
#
_entry.id   AF-A0A1I0TX44-F1
#
_cell.length_a   1.000
_cell.length_b   1.000
_cell.length_c   1.000
_cell.angle_alpha   90.00
_cell.angle_beta   90.00
_cell.angle_gamma   90.00
#
_symmetry.space_group_name_H-M   'P 1'
#
loop_
_entity.id
_entity.type
_entity.pdbx_description
1 polymer ?
#
loop_
_entity_poly.entity_id
_entity_poly.type
_entity_poly.pdbx_seq_one_letter_code
_entity_poly.pdbx_strand_id
1 'polypeptide(L)'
;MLEWYIGIKTDYKYSIGKGGRRLKKFLEPEIWNDFEKTYTDANYDNIWNSLFLFHDLFKKTAEYVGQVYGFHFPEEECKRALKFLKHVKELPQDAKSIFLG
;
A
#
# COMPACT_ATOMS: atom_id res chain seq x y z
N MET A 1 4.28 -4.93 4.88
CA MET A 1 3.95 -6.07 4.00
C MET A 1 5.07 -6.48 3.06
N LEU A 2 5.71 -5.57 2.32
CA LEU A 2 6.80 -5.94 1.40
C LEU A 2 7.93 -6.78 2.03
N GLU A 3 8.29 -6.53 3.29
CA GLU A 3 9.27 -7.36 4.01
C GLU A 3 8.79 -8.81 4.18
N TRP A 4 7.53 -9.03 4.54
CA TRP A 4 6.96 -10.37 4.66
C TRP A 4 6.79 -11.04 3.30
N TYR A 5 6.37 -10.28 2.29
CA TYR A 5 6.31 -10.75 0.90
C TYR A 5 7.68 -11.27 0.43
N ILE A 6 8.76 -10.49 0.60
CA ILE A 6 10.13 -10.91 0.28
C ILE A 6 10.58 -12.06 1.16
N GLY A 7 10.27 -12.01 2.45
CA GLY A 7 10.60 -13.07 3.42
C GLY A 7 10.07 -14.42 2.96
N ILE A 8 8.78 -14.50 2.64
CA ILE A 8 8.16 -15.71 2.09
C ILE A 8 8.89 -16.16 0.82
N LYS A 9 9.10 -15.27 -0.16
CA LYS A 9 9.72 -15.60 -1.45
C LYS A 9 11.18 -16.03 -1.35
N THR A 10 11.84 -15.77 -0.23
CA THR A 10 13.26 -16.07 -0.02
C THR A 10 13.49 -17.05 1.13
N ASP A 11 12.43 -17.71 1.62
CA ASP A 11 12.45 -18.55 2.82
C ASP A 11 13.10 -17.86 4.04
N TYR A 12 12.95 -16.54 4.14
CA TYR A 12 13.58 -15.68 5.16
C TYR A 12 15.11 -15.82 5.26
N LYS A 13 15.78 -16.35 4.23
CA LYS A 13 17.24 -16.54 4.20
C LYS A 13 18.02 -15.22 4.14
N TYR A 14 17.37 -14.12 3.76
CA TYR A 14 18.01 -12.83 3.57
C TYR A 14 17.30 -11.72 4.35
N SER A 15 18.09 -10.85 4.99
CA SER A 15 17.59 -9.57 5.50
C SER A 15 17.44 -8.55 4.37
N ILE A 16 16.33 -7.81 4.37
CA ILE A 16 16.10 -6.65 3.48
C ILE A 16 17.00 -5.44 3.81
N GLY A 17 17.79 -5.55 4.88
CA GLY A 17 18.71 -4.51 5.36
C GLY A 17 17.99 -3.35 6.06
N LYS A 18 18.76 -2.57 6.83
CA LYS A 18 18.25 -1.39 7.56
C LYS A 18 17.47 -0.47 6.62
N GLY A 19 16.23 -0.13 6.99
CA GLY A 19 15.37 0.77 6.24
C GLY A 19 14.96 0.26 4.85
N GLY A 20 15.02 -1.04 4.58
CA GLY A 20 14.62 -1.60 3.29
C GLY A 20 15.60 -1.32 2.14
N ARG A 21 16.88 -1.02 2.44
CA ARG A 21 17.91 -0.71 1.41
C ARG A 21 18.07 -1.77 0.32
N ARG A 22 17.60 -3.01 0.54
CA ARG A 22 17.67 -4.12 -0.45
C ARG A 22 16.32 -4.46 -1.07
N LEU A 23 15.26 -3.68 -0.86
CA LEU A 23 13.94 -3.95 -1.45
C LEU A 23 14.03 -4.11 -2.97
N LYS A 24 14.70 -3.17 -3.68
CA LYS A 24 14.93 -3.22 -5.13
C LYS A 24 15.60 -4.52 -5.63
N LYS A 25 16.41 -5.16 -4.79
CA LYS A 25 17.11 -6.40 -5.15
C LYS A 25 16.16 -7.60 -5.22
N PHE A 26 15.10 -7.60 -4.41
CA PHE A 26 14.24 -8.76 -4.21
C PHE A 26 12.83 -8.59 -4.81
N LEU A 27 12.37 -7.35 -4.99
CA LEU A 27 11.06 -7.09 -5.59
C LEU A 27 11.13 -7.23 -7.11
N GLU A 28 10.04 -7.74 -7.68
CA GLU A 28 9.81 -7.74 -9.11
C GLU A 28 9.81 -6.31 -9.66
N PRO A 29 10.27 -6.10 -10.90
CA PRO A 29 10.37 -4.75 -11.48
C PRO A 29 9.07 -3.94 -11.41
N GLU A 30 7.92 -4.59 -11.60
CA GLU A 30 6.59 -3.97 -11.53
C GLU A 30 6.27 -3.48 -10.10
N ILE A 31 6.48 -4.34 -9.10
CA ILE A 31 6.24 -4.02 -7.68
C ILE A 31 7.21 -2.94 -7.21
N TRP A 32 8.47 -2.98 -7.67
CA TRP A 32 9.45 -1.94 -7.39
C TRP A 32 9.06 -0.61 -8.02
N ASN A 33 8.63 -0.61 -9.28
CA ASN A 33 8.16 0.60 -9.96
C ASN A 33 6.96 1.22 -9.23
N ASP A 34 6.01 0.40 -8.77
CA ASP A 34 4.84 0.91 -8.03
C ASP A 34 5.25 1.46 -6.67
N PHE A 35 6.17 0.79 -5.98
CA PHE A 35 6.75 1.29 -4.73
C PHE A 35 7.46 2.63 -4.91
N GLU A 36 8.28 2.81 -5.96
CA GLU A 36 8.94 4.10 -6.25
C GLU A 36 7.91 5.21 -6.48
N LYS A 37 6.82 4.92 -7.19
CA LYS A 37 5.72 5.88 -7.42
C LYS A 37 4.90 6.22 -6.17
N THR A 38 5.08 5.51 -5.05
CA THR A 38 4.50 5.93 -3.76
C THR A 38 5.23 7.14 -3.16
N TYR A 39 6.46 7.40 -3.59
CA TYR A 39 7.18 8.64 -3.29
C TYR A 39 6.84 9.67 -4.36
N THR A 40 6.29 10.79 -3.93
CA THR A 40 5.72 11.80 -4.82
C THR A 40 6.35 13.17 -4.57
N ASP A 41 6.12 14.10 -5.51
CA ASP A 41 6.43 15.50 -5.33
C ASP A 41 5.36 16.21 -4.48
N ALA A 42 5.49 17.53 -4.31
CA ALA A 42 4.56 18.32 -3.52
C ALA A 42 3.24 18.65 -4.25
N ASN A 43 2.99 18.08 -5.43
CA ASN A 43 1.74 18.30 -6.14
C ASN A 43 0.59 17.56 -5.45
N TYR A 44 -0.51 18.27 -5.20
CA TYR A 44 -1.65 17.75 -4.44
C TYR A 44 -2.29 16.50 -5.05
N ASP A 45 -2.46 16.47 -6.38
CA ASP A 45 -3.04 15.31 -7.07
C ASP A 45 -2.09 14.11 -7.02
N ASN A 46 -0.79 14.35 -7.16
CA ASN A 46 0.20 13.29 -7.08
C ASN A 46 0.31 12.68 -5.68
N ILE A 47 0.03 13.43 -4.61
CA ILE A 47 -0.05 12.91 -3.23
C ILE A 47 -1.23 11.93 -3.08
N TRP A 48 -2.39 12.26 -3.64
CA TRP A 48 -3.53 11.35 -3.61
C TRP A 48 -3.29 10.11 -4.48
N ASN A 49 -2.75 10.30 -5.68
CA ASN A 49 -2.41 9.19 -6.57
C ASN A 49 -1.39 8.23 -5.93
N SER A 50 -0.37 8.76 -5.25
CA SER A 50 0.63 7.94 -4.56
C SER A 50 0.02 7.16 -3.38
N LEU A 51 -0.90 7.78 -2.63
CA LEU A 51 -1.64 7.10 -1.55
C LEU A 51 -2.51 5.95 -2.07
N PHE A 52 -3.24 6.15 -3.17
CA PHE A 52 -4.07 5.09 -3.75
C PHE A 52 -3.23 3.96 -4.36
N LEU A 53 -2.10 4.29 -4.99
CA LEU A 53 -1.15 3.29 -5.45
C LEU A 53 -0.54 2.49 -4.29
N PHE A 54 -0.19 3.16 -3.19
CA PHE A 54 0.26 2.50 -1.96
C PHE A 54 -0.80 1.54 -1.42
N HIS A 55 -2.08 1.95 -1.40
CA HIS A 55 -3.18 1.09 -1.00
C HIS A 55 -3.21 -0.21 -1.83
N ASP A 56 -3.15 -0.10 -3.16
CA ASP A 56 -3.23 -1.26 -4.05
C ASP A 56 -2.02 -2.18 -3.88
N LEU A 57 -0.82 -1.59 -3.73
CA LEU A 57 0.41 -2.32 -3.44
C LEU A 57 0.34 -3.06 -2.08
N PHE A 58 -0.20 -2.40 -1.05
CA PHE A 58 -0.38 -3.00 0.26
C PHE A 58 -1.38 -4.16 0.21
N LYS A 59 -2.54 -3.96 -0.43
CA LYS A 59 -3.57 -4.99 -0.59
C LYS A 59 -3.01 -6.22 -1.27
N LYS A 60 -2.42 -6.06 -2.46
CA LYS A 60 -1.83 -7.15 -3.25
C LYS A 60 -0.84 -7.98 -2.44
N THR A 61 0.04 -7.32 -1.69
CA THR A 61 1.07 -8.02 -0.90
C THR A 61 0.53 -8.62 0.39
N ALA A 62 -0.48 -8.02 1.01
CA ALA A 62 -1.17 -8.57 2.17
C ALA A 62 -2.01 -9.82 1.80
N GLU A 63 -2.71 -9.80 0.67
CA GLU A 63 -3.47 -10.96 0.16
C GLU A 63 -2.54 -12.15 -0.10
N TYR A 64 -1.40 -11.93 -0.77
CA TYR A 64 -0.40 -12.98 -0.98
C TYR A 64 0.11 -13.58 0.33
N VAL A 65 0.49 -12.72 1.28
CA VAL A 65 0.94 -13.14 2.61
C VAL A 65 -0.15 -13.92 3.33
N GLY A 66 -1.40 -13.45 3.30
CA GLY A 66 -2.53 -14.12 3.91
C GLY A 66 -2.79 -15.49 3.30
N GLN A 67 -2.74 -15.60 1.98
CA GLN A 67 -2.89 -16.88 1.28
C GLN A 67 -1.82 -17.90 1.70
N VAL A 68 -0.55 -17.48 1.82
CA VAL A 68 0.55 -18.36 2.19
C VAL A 68 0.43 -18.85 3.63
N TYR A 69 0.02 -17.99 4.56
CA TYR A 69 -0.10 -18.33 5.98
C TYR A 69 -1.50 -18.83 6.39
N GLY A 70 -2.46 -18.85 5.48
CA GLY A 70 -3.86 -19.21 5.78
C GLY A 70 -4.62 -18.15 6.58
N PHE A 71 -4.15 -16.89 6.60
CA PHE A 71 -4.89 -15.79 7.21
C PHE A 71 -5.95 -15.25 6.27
N HIS A 72 -7.14 -14.99 6.81
CA HIS A 72 -8.20 -14.32 6.07
C HIS A 72 -7.84 -12.84 5.87
N PHE A 73 -7.82 -12.39 4.61
CA PHE A 73 -7.66 -10.98 4.30
C PHE A 73 -8.98 -10.22 4.55
N PRO A 74 -8.98 -9.14 5.35
CA PRO A 74 -10.18 -8.38 5.69
C PRO A 74 -10.61 -7.48 4.53
N GLU A 75 -11.21 -8.08 3.50
CA GLU A 75 -11.57 -7.43 2.23
C GLU A 75 -12.55 -6.27 2.44
N GLU A 76 -13.51 -6.43 3.33
CA GLU A 76 -14.54 -5.41 3.58
C GLU A 76 -13.98 -4.21 4.34
N GLU A 77 -13.09 -4.42 5.31
CA GLU A 77 -12.35 -3.36 5.99
C GLU A 77 -11.48 -2.57 5.00
N CYS A 78 -10.78 -3.28 4.10
CA CYS A 78 -9.95 -2.68 3.07
C CYS A 78 -10.79 -1.80 2.13
N LYS A 79 -11.95 -2.30 1.66
CA LYS A 79 -12.89 -1.54 0.83
C LYS A 79 -13.43 -0.31 1.55
N ARG A 80 -13.79 -0.43 2.84
CA ARG A 80 -14.29 0.70 3.64
C ARG A 80 -13.23 1.79 3.80
N ALA A 81 -11.97 1.41 4.05
CA ALA A 81 -10.86 2.36 4.14
C ALA A 81 -10.64 3.11 2.82
N LEU A 82 -10.60 2.40 1.68
CA LEU A 82 -10.46 3.05 0.37
C LEU A 82 -11.64 3.98 0.06
N LYS A 83 -12.87 3.54 0.35
CA LYS A 83 -14.07 4.37 0.15
C LYS A 83 -14.01 5.64 0.97
N PHE A 84 -13.57 5.54 2.23
CA PHE A 84 -13.39 6.70 3.10
C PHE A 84 -12.34 7.68 2.53
N LEU A 85 -11.18 7.19 2.09
CA LEU A 85 -10.13 8.03 1.51
C LEU A 85 -10.62 8.77 0.24
N LYS A 86 -11.34 8.07 -0.65
CA LYS A 86 -11.93 8.69 -1.84
C LYS A 86 -12.93 9.78 -1.49
N HIS A 87 -13.80 9.50 -0.52
CA HIS A 87 -14.76 10.48 -0.01
C HIS A 87 -14.06 11.72 0.55
N VAL A 88 -13.01 11.55 1.37
CA VAL A 88 -12.25 12.67 1.94
C VAL A 88 -11.56 13.50 0.85
N LYS A 89 -11.02 12.86 -0.20
CA LYS A 89 -10.42 13.58 -1.34
C LYS A 89 -11.40 14.49 -2.06
N GLU A 90 -12.67 14.11 -2.12
CA GLU A 90 -13.73 14.82 -2.83
C GLU A 90 -14.41 15.91 -1.98
N LEU A 91 -14.09 15.99 -0.68
CA LEU A 91 -14.67 17.01 0.18
C LEU A 91 -14.25 18.43 -0.24
N PRO A 92 -15.16 19.41 -0.15
CA PRO A 92 -14.81 20.82 -0.27
C PRO A 92 -13.74 21.22 0.74
N GLN A 93 -12.90 22.18 0.36
CA GLN A 93 -11.83 22.69 1.23
C GLN A 93 -12.37 23.27 2.55
N ASP A 94 -13.61 23.77 2.56
CA ASP A 94 -14.30 24.36 3.70
C ASP A 94 -15.29 23.41 4.39
N ALA A 95 -15.23 22.11 4.09
CA ALA A 95 -16.08 21.11 4.72
C ALA A 95 -15.97 21.12 6.26
N LYS A 96 -17.11 21.31 6.94
CA LYS A 96 -17.19 21.33 8.42
C LYS A 96 -17.44 19.97 9.05
N SER A 97 -17.81 18.98 8.25
CA SER A 97 -17.99 17.59 8.67
C SER A 97 -17.50 16.65 7.57
N ILE A 98 -17.01 15.48 7.98
CA ILE A 98 -16.59 14.43 7.04
C ILE A 98 -17.81 13.68 6.53
N PHE A 99 -18.80 13.44 7.37
CA PHE A 99 -20.06 12.83 6.98
C PHE A 99 -21.16 13.88 7.01
N LEU A 100 -22.02 13.87 5.99
CA LEU A 100 -23.30 14.58 6.06
C LEU A 100 -24.16 13.80 7.06
N GLY A 101 -24.61 14.50 8.11
CA GLY A 101 -25.51 13.94 9.13
C GLY A 101 -26.91 13.69 8.60
#